data_AF-A0A2V7HKJ2-F1
#
_entry.id   AF-A0A2V7HKJ2-F1
#
_cell.length_a   1.000
_cell.length_b   1.000
_cell.length_c   1.000
_cell.angle_alpha   90.00
_cell.angle_beta   90.00
_cell.angle_gamma   90.00
#
_symmetry.space_group_name_H-M   'P 1'
#
loop_
_entity.id
_entity.type
_entity.pdbx_description
1 polymer ?
#
loop_
_entity_poly.entity_id
_entity_poly.type
_entity_poly.pdbx_seq_one_letter_code
_entity_poly.pdbx_strand_id
1 'polypeptide(L)'
;RLLAPFASADVGLSGLYGVKRVRRDGRYAGRTIVHSLADGPTVHVPWEEVAVVDGVCLCLRRAMLEAVGGIDESYGFFHGYDRDLSFAVRETGRRCVVVHAPFRHT
;
A
#
# COMPACT_ATOMS: atom_id res chain seq x y z
N ARG A 1 -0.72 9.56 11.65
CA ARG A 1 -0.56 8.08 11.68
C ARG A 1 -0.01 7.55 10.36
N LEU A 2 -0.60 7.90 9.21
CA LEU A 2 -0.08 7.55 7.87
C LEU A 2 1.40 7.90 7.66
N LEU A 3 1.88 9.03 8.18
CA LEU A 3 3.28 9.43 8.04
C LEU A 3 4.26 8.69 8.98
N ALA A 4 3.77 8.03 10.02
CA ALA A 4 4.61 7.46 11.07
C ALA A 4 5.61 6.40 10.58
N PRO A 5 5.26 5.49 9.65
CA PRO A 5 6.19 4.49 9.12
C PRO A 5 7.43 5.10 8.43
N PHE A 6 7.33 6.32 7.90
CA PHE A 6 8.45 6.96 7.21
C PHE A 6 9.58 7.44 8.13
N ALA A 7 9.42 7.32 9.45
CA ALA A 7 10.55 7.38 10.38
C ALA A 7 11.57 6.27 10.09
N SER A 8 11.13 5.14 9.52
CA SER A 8 11.99 4.09 8.99
C SER A 8 12.33 4.36 7.53
N ALA A 9 13.62 4.43 7.20
CA ALA A 9 14.09 4.76 5.85
C ALA A 9 13.73 3.70 4.81
N ASP A 10 13.46 2.47 5.26
CA ASP A 10 13.13 1.32 4.44
C ASP A 10 11.63 1.23 4.06
N VAL A 11 10.78 2.14 4.53
CA VAL A 11 9.39 2.23 4.10
C VAL A 11 9.27 3.21 2.93
N GLY A 12 8.72 2.74 1.82
CA GLY A 12 8.53 3.51 0.59
C GLY A 12 7.09 3.98 0.40
N LEU A 13 6.11 3.18 0.84
CA LEU A 13 4.69 3.44 0.63
C LEU A 13 3.89 3.03 1.88
N SER A 14 2.89 3.83 2.23
CA SER A 14 1.95 3.53 3.30
C SER A 14 0.51 3.78 2.86
N GLY A 15 -0.45 3.07 3.46
CA GLY A 15 -1.86 3.31 3.23
C GLY A 15 -2.76 2.68 4.28
N LEU A 16 -4.04 2.54 3.95
CA LEU A 16 -5.10 2.13 4.89
C LEU A 16 -5.71 0.75 4.57
N TYR A 17 -5.38 0.20 3.41
CA TYR A 17 -5.93 -1.05 2.90
C TYR A 17 -4.86 -1.72 2.05
N GLY A 18 -4.76 -3.05 2.08
CA GLY A 18 -3.70 -3.73 1.35
C GLY A 18 -3.77 -5.25 1.41
N VAL A 19 -2.85 -5.90 0.70
CA VAL A 19 -2.80 -7.35 0.50
C VAL A 19 -1.42 -7.87 0.84
N LYS A 20 -1.32 -8.81 1.78
CA LYS A 20 -0.02 -9.33 2.26
C LYS A 20 0.68 -10.24 1.26
N ARG A 21 -0.05 -10.89 0.34
CA ARG A 21 0.54 -11.85 -0.60
C ARG A 21 -0.16 -11.83 -1.95
N VAL A 22 0.66 -11.76 -3.00
CA VAL A 22 0.26 -12.00 -4.39
C VAL A 22 0.84 -13.35 -4.82
N ARG A 23 0.04 -14.15 -5.52
CA ARG A 23 0.43 -15.45 -6.08
C ARG A 23 1.27 -15.24 -7.34
N ARG A 24 1.97 -16.30 -7.79
CA ARG A 24 2.76 -16.26 -9.04
C ARG A 24 1.92 -15.97 -10.28
N ASP A 25 0.62 -16.29 -10.25
CA ASP A 25 -0.33 -16.00 -11.32
C ASP A 25 -0.90 -14.56 -11.27
N GLY A 26 -0.36 -13.71 -10.39
CA GLY A 26 -0.79 -12.31 -10.22
C GLY A 26 -2.05 -12.12 -9.39
N ARG A 27 -2.71 -13.20 -8.93
CA ARG A 27 -3.92 -13.09 -8.10
C ARG A 27 -3.58 -12.85 -6.64
N TYR A 28 -4.42 -12.10 -5.94
CA TYR A 28 -4.32 -11.94 -4.49
C TYR A 28 -4.56 -13.29 -3.80
N ALA A 29 -3.72 -13.62 -2.82
CA ALA A 29 -3.95 -14.80 -2.01
C ALA A 29 -5.15 -14.54 -1.08
N GLY A 30 -6.11 -15.48 -1.05
CA GLY A 30 -7.26 -15.37 -0.15
C GLY A 30 -6.85 -15.22 1.31
N ARG A 31 -7.66 -14.47 2.09
CA ARG A 31 -7.44 -14.18 3.52
C ARG A 31 -6.13 -13.45 3.84
N THR A 32 -5.59 -12.69 2.88
CA THR A 32 -4.38 -11.87 3.10
C THR A 32 -4.64 -10.37 3.02
N ILE A 33 -5.89 -9.97 2.86
CA ILE A 33 -6.32 -8.57 2.88
C ILE A 33 -6.27 -8.08 4.32
N VAL A 34 -5.66 -6.91 4.53
CA VAL A 34 -5.64 -6.18 5.80
C VAL A 34 -6.09 -4.74 5.58
N HIS A 35 -6.79 -4.18 6.56
CA HIS A 35 -7.34 -2.84 6.46
C HIS A 35 -7.53 -2.16 7.80
N SER A 36 -7.66 -0.85 7.73
CA SER A 36 -7.98 0.05 8.84
C SER A 36 -9.43 0.55 8.83
N LEU A 37 -10.37 -0.13 8.18
CA LEU A 37 -11.79 0.25 8.31
C LEU A 37 -12.19 0.37 9.79
N ALA A 38 -12.93 1.43 10.12
CA ALA A 38 -13.29 1.76 11.50
C ALA A 38 -14.12 0.66 12.17
N ASP A 39 -14.99 -0.01 11.41
CA ASP A 39 -15.90 -1.05 11.89
C ASP A 39 -15.25 -2.43 11.87
N GLY A 40 -14.07 -2.55 12.49
CA GLY A 40 -13.30 -3.78 12.60
C GLY A 40 -12.01 -3.77 11.77
N PRO A 41 -10.98 -3.01 12.17
CA PRO A 41 -9.69 -3.05 11.52
C PRO A 41 -9.09 -4.46 11.64
N THR A 42 -8.51 -4.95 10.54
CA THR A 42 -7.85 -6.26 10.47
C THR A 42 -6.33 -6.15 10.50
N VAL A 43 -5.78 -4.94 10.36
CA VAL A 43 -4.35 -4.67 10.49
C VAL A 43 -3.92 -4.64 11.95
N HIS A 44 -2.76 -5.22 12.25
CA HIS A 44 -2.13 -5.16 13.57
C HIS A 44 -1.43 -3.81 13.80
N VAL A 45 -1.42 -3.36 15.05
CA VAL A 45 -0.69 -2.15 15.46
C VAL A 45 0.83 -2.38 15.45
N PRO A 46 1.64 -1.35 15.13
CA PRO A 46 1.23 -0.03 14.63
C PRO A 46 0.98 -0.02 13.10
N TRP A 47 1.51 -1.01 12.38
CA TRP A 47 1.33 -1.23 10.94
C TRP A 47 1.75 -2.66 10.57
N GLU A 48 1.29 -3.14 9.41
CA GLU A 48 1.73 -4.40 8.81
C GLU A 48 2.35 -4.20 7.43
N GLU A 49 3.38 -4.98 7.12
CA GLU A 49 3.93 -5.05 5.77
C GLU A 49 2.97 -5.78 4.84
N VAL A 50 2.82 -5.22 3.64
CA VAL A 50 1.98 -5.76 2.56
C VAL A 50 2.74 -5.83 1.23
N ALA A 51 2.28 -6.70 0.34
CA ALA A 51 2.75 -6.76 -1.04
C ALA A 51 2.17 -5.60 -1.88
N VAL A 52 0.92 -5.23 -1.61
CA VAL A 52 0.18 -4.19 -2.32
C VAL A 52 -0.56 -3.32 -1.30
N VAL A 53 -0.48 -2.00 -1.47
CA VAL A 53 -1.36 -1.02 -0.81
C VAL A 53 -2.42 -0.62 -1.82
N ASP A 54 -3.68 -0.64 -1.40
CA ASP A 54 -4.82 -0.32 -2.26
C ASP A 54 -5.06 1.20 -2.35
N GLY A 55 -5.58 1.62 -3.52
CA GLY A 55 -5.80 3.00 -3.92
C GLY A 55 -6.74 3.85 -3.07
N VAL A 56 -7.44 3.29 -2.07
CA VAL A 56 -8.30 4.06 -1.15
C VAL A 56 -7.54 5.22 -0.48
N CYS A 57 -6.28 5.00 -0.08
CA CYS A 57 -5.42 6.05 0.44
C CYS A 57 -3.96 5.64 0.33
N LEU A 58 -3.21 6.35 -0.50
CA LEU A 58 -1.78 6.14 -0.74
C LEU A 58 -0.98 7.33 -0.21
N CYS A 59 0.08 7.06 0.52
CA CYS A 59 1.00 8.07 1.01
C CYS A 59 2.42 7.60 0.80
N LEU A 60 3.26 8.45 0.20
CA LEU A 60 4.67 8.22 -0.07
C LEU A 60 5.41 9.56 -0.14
N ARG A 61 6.74 9.53 -0.04
CA ARG A 61 7.57 10.73 -0.21
C ARG A 61 7.58 11.13 -1.69
N ARG A 62 7.59 12.43 -1.99
CA ARG A 62 7.74 12.96 -3.36
C ARG A 62 8.94 12.33 -4.09
N ALA A 63 10.10 12.30 -3.44
CA ALA A 63 11.30 11.70 -4.02
C ALA A 63 11.15 10.20 -4.34
N MET A 64 10.28 9.48 -3.63
CA MET A 64 9.98 8.08 -3.96
C MET A 64 9.10 7.99 -5.20
N LEU A 65 8.05 8.82 -5.29
CA LEU A 65 7.19 8.88 -6.48
C LEU A 65 7.98 9.25 -7.73
N GLU A 66 8.90 10.21 -7.62
CA GLU A 66 9.78 10.61 -8.73
C GLU A 66 10.76 9.49 -9.11
N ALA A 67 11.33 8.79 -8.12
CA ALA A 67 12.28 7.70 -8.37
C ALA A 67 11.65 6.48 -9.06
N VAL A 68 10.36 6.20 -8.82
CA VAL A 68 9.64 5.09 -9.45
C VAL A 68 8.94 5.49 -10.77
N GLY A 69 9.10 6.74 -11.22
CA GLY A 69 8.55 7.19 -12.50
C GLY A 69 7.10 7.69 -12.45
N GLY A 70 6.52 7.89 -11.27
CA GLY A 70 5.14 8.37 -11.10
C GLY A 70 4.09 7.26 -11.09
N ILE A 71 2.85 7.63 -11.40
CA ILE A 71 1.74 6.70 -11.63
C ILE A 71 1.61 6.54 -13.15
N ASP A 72 1.48 5.32 -13.65
CA ASP A 72 1.18 5.09 -15.06
C ASP A 72 -0.25 5.56 -15.38
N GLU A 73 -0.35 6.67 -16.11
CA GLU A 73 -1.63 7.28 -16.50
C GLU A 73 -2.41 6.43 -17.52
N SER A 74 -1.77 5.43 -18.15
CA SER A 74 -2.42 4.52 -19.11
C SER A 74 -3.49 3.63 -18.46
N TYR A 75 -3.44 3.43 -17.14
CA TYR A 75 -4.51 2.77 -16.38
C TYR A 75 -5.83 3.54 -16.43
N GLY A 76 -5.82 4.86 -16.67
CA GLY A 76 -7.00 5.69 -16.74
C GLY A 76 -7.90 5.55 -15.50
N PHE A 77 -9.18 5.23 -15.71
CA PHE A 77 -10.16 5.02 -14.63
C PHE A 77 -10.16 3.59 -14.05
N PHE A 78 -9.29 2.70 -14.53
CA PHE A 78 -9.29 1.29 -14.15
C PHE A 78 -8.40 0.99 -12.95
N HIS A 79 -8.68 -0.15 -12.32
CA HIS A 79 -7.87 -0.69 -11.23
C HIS A 79 -6.49 -1.15 -11.72
N GLY A 80 -5.49 -1.10 -10.83
CA GLY A 80 -4.16 -1.66 -11.09
C GLY A 80 -3.02 -0.67 -10.85
N TYR A 81 -3.28 0.63 -10.92
CA TYR A 81 -2.28 1.69 -10.70
C TYR A 81 -1.62 1.60 -9.31
N ASP A 82 -2.39 1.20 -8.30
CA ASP A 82 -1.97 1.03 -6.91
C ASP A 82 -1.09 -0.20 -6.71
N ARG A 83 -1.42 -1.28 -7.42
CA ARG A 83 -0.62 -2.50 -7.50
C ARG A 83 0.70 -2.25 -8.21
N ASP A 84 0.65 -1.58 -9.36
CA ASP A 84 1.83 -1.22 -10.15
C ASP A 84 2.77 -0.35 -9.33
N LEU A 85 2.26 0.74 -8.74
CA LEU A 85 3.03 1.61 -7.84
C LEU A 85 3.61 0.84 -6.65
N SER A 86 2.85 -0.08 -6.04
CA SER A 86 3.33 -0.90 -4.94
C SER A 86 4.51 -1.80 -5.34
N PHE A 87 4.48 -2.36 -6.55
CA PHE A 87 5.58 -3.18 -7.06
C PHE A 87 6.80 -2.34 -7.42
N ALA A 88 6.61 -1.21 -8.10
CA ALA A 88 7.70 -0.29 -8.42
C ALA A 88 8.42 0.21 -7.14
N VAL A 89 7.68 0.53 -6.08
CA VAL A 89 8.26 0.88 -4.77
C VAL A 89 9.06 -0.30 -4.18
N ARG A 90 8.54 -1.53 -4.27
CA ARG A 90 9.23 -2.72 -3.74
C ARG A 90 10.49 -3.07 -4.52
N GLU A 91 10.52 -2.82 -5.82
CA GLU A 91 11.71 -3.00 -6.67
C GLU A 91 12.86 -2.07 -6.26
N THR A 92 12.58 -0.96 -5.58
CA THR A 92 13.62 -0.11 -4.94
C THR A 92 14.22 -0.70 -3.65
N GLY A 93 13.79 -1.90 -3.25
CA GLY A 93 14.19 -2.54 -2.00
C GLY A 93 13.44 -2.02 -0.77
N ARG A 94 12.37 -1.26 -0.96
CA ARG A 94 11.57 -0.66 0.12
C ARG A 94 10.29 -1.43 0.40
N ARG A 95 9.79 -1.30 1.62
CA ARG A 95 8.56 -1.93 2.09
C ARG A 95 7.35 -1.05 1.82
N CYS A 96 6.24 -1.73 1.60
CA CYS A 96 4.90 -1.14 1.59
C CYS A 96 4.16 -1.58 2.85
N VAL A 97 3.46 -0.66 3.51
CA VAL A 97 2.78 -0.95 4.78
C VAL A 97 1.34 -0.45 4.81
N VAL A 98 0.47 -1.17 5.52
CA VAL A 98 -0.83 -0.66 5.95
C VAL A 98 -0.72 -0.22 7.40
N VAL A 99 -1.08 1.02 7.69
CA VAL A 99 -1.02 1.56 9.05
C VAL A 99 -2.32 1.29 9.80
N HIS A 100 -2.23 1.06 11.10
CA HIS A 100 -3.42 1.04 11.96
C HIS A 100 -3.92 2.47 12.23
N ALA A 101 -4.82 2.94 11.37
CA ALA A 101 -5.42 4.26 11.43
C ALA A 101 -6.89 4.19 10.99
N PRO A 102 -7.82 3.96 11.95
CA PRO A 102 -9.25 3.79 11.66
C PRO A 102 -9.80 4.86 10.72
N PHE A 103 -10.47 4.44 9.64
CA PHE A 103 -11.09 5.33 8.65
C PHE A 103 -12.50 4.85 8.24
N ARG A 104 -13.30 5.75 7.68
CA ARG A 104 -14.62 5.45 7.12
C ARG A 104 -14.58 5.58 5.59
N HIS A 105 -15.18 4.62 4.90
CA HIS A 105 -15.34 4.59 3.45
C HIS A 105 -16.79 4.21 3.16
N THR A 106 -17.50 5.10 2.48
CA THR A 106 -18.95 5.03 2.24
C THR A 106 -19.25 4.55 0.84
#